data_AF-A0A431HPN1-F1
#
_entry.id   AF-A0A431HPN1-F1
#
_cell.length_a   1.000
_cell.length_b   1.000
_cell.length_c   1.000
_cell.angle_alpha   90.00
_cell.angle_beta   90.00
_cell.angle_gamma   90.00
#
_symmetry.space_group_name_H-M   'P 1'
#
loop_
_entity.id
_entity.type
_entity.pdbx_description
1 polymer ?
#
loop_
_entity_poly.entity_id
_entity_poly.type
_entity_poly.pdbx_seq_one_letter_code
_entity_poly.pdbx_strand_id
1 'polypeptide(L)' 'MLNSLSLFINQYNASIDKQKGIRMGQYFCNKFVKESWPQLFYSTDDNKSKQMIQEWLIRYCYETDLPQLKNKDL' A
#
# COMPACT_ATOMS: atom_id res chain seq x y z
N MET A 1 -3.06 4.25 18.97
CA MET A 1 -2.05 3.29 18.48
C MET A 1 -2.06 3.41 16.96
N LEU A 2 -0.98 3.85 16.32
CA LEU A 2 -0.89 3.85 14.86
C LEU A 2 -0.76 2.40 14.40
N ASN A 3 -1.69 1.90 13.60
CA ASN A 3 -1.55 0.61 12.92
C ASN A 3 -0.86 0.80 11.58
N SER A 4 -0.34 -0.29 11.01
CA SER A 4 0.38 -0.30 9.73
C SER A 4 -0.42 0.31 8.58
N LEU A 5 -1.74 0.16 8.55
CA LEU A 5 -2.60 0.80 7.55
C LEU A 5 -2.52 2.33 7.67
N SER A 6 -2.58 2.87 8.88
CA SER A 6 -2.46 4.31 9.13
C SER A 6 -1.07 4.84 8.73
N LEU A 7 -0.02 4.07 9.04
CA LEU A 7 1.34 4.36 8.58
C LEU A 7 1.43 4.39 7.05
N PHE A 8 0.85 3.39 6.38
CA PHE A 8 0.79 3.33 4.92
C PHE A 8 0.07 4.53 4.31
N ILE A 9 -1.13 4.86 4.81
CA ILE A 9 -1.93 5.97 4.31
C ILE A 9 -1.15 7.28 4.45
N ASN A 10 -0.46 7.49 5.56
CA ASN A 10 0.38 8.66 5.77
C ASN A 10 1.56 8.69 4.78
N GLN A 11 2.26 7.56 4.57
CA GLN A 11 3.33 7.46 3.58
C GLN A 11 2.85 7.76 2.15
N TYR A 12 1.71 7.20 1.76
CA TYR A 12 1.11 7.45 0.44
C TYR A 12 0.68 8.91 0.27
N ASN A 13 -0.01 9.48 1.26
CA ASN A 13 -0.49 10.86 1.21
C ASN A 13 0.65 11.88 1.11
N ALA A 14 1.79 11.60 1.75
CA ALA A 14 2.99 12.43 1.68
C ALA A 14 3.88 12.16 0.45
N SER A 15 3.58 11.14 -0.36
CA SER A 15 4.45 10.71 -1.45
C SER A 15 4.37 11.60 -2.70
N ILE A 16 5.47 11.72 -3.42
CA ILE A 16 5.50 12.31 -4.76
C ILE A 16 4.69 11.48 -5.77
N ASP A 17 4.54 10.18 -5.53
CA ASP A 17 3.75 9.29 -6.38
C ASP A 17 2.28 9.71 -6.42
N LYS A 18 1.70 10.06 -5.26
CA LYS A 18 0.35 10.61 -5.21
C LYS A 18 0.24 11.92 -5.99
N GLN A 19 1.24 12.80 -5.88
CA GLN A 19 1.30 14.06 -6.64
C GLN A 19 1.38 13.82 -8.15
N LYS A 20 1.97 12.70 -8.58
CA LYS A 20 2.03 12.23 -9.97
C LYS A 20 0.80 11.46 -10.43
N GLY A 21 -0.25 11.37 -9.60
CA GLY A 21 -1.50 10.67 -9.93
C GLY A 21 -1.42 9.14 -9.82
N ILE A 22 -0.40 8.60 -9.16
CA ILE A 22 -0.34 7.16 -8.86
C ILE A 22 -1.43 6.83 -7.85
N ARG A 23 -2.26 5.83 -8.16
CA ARG A 23 -3.35 5.36 -7.30
C ARG A 23 -2.83 4.62 -6.07
N MET A 24 -3.59 4.65 -4.98
CA MET A 24 -3.18 4.05 -3.69
C MET A 24 -2.83 2.56 -3.83
N GLY A 25 -3.67 1.78 -4.50
CA GLY A 25 -3.44 0.37 -4.72
C GLY A 25 -2.20 0.10 -5.59
N GLN A 26 -1.98 0.89 -6.64
CA GLN A 26 -0.76 0.82 -7.46
C GLN A 26 0.50 1.09 -6.62
N TYR A 27 0.48 2.13 -5.81
CA TYR A 27 1.60 2.48 -4.92
C TYR A 27 1.90 1.34 -3.93
N PHE A 28 0.86 0.76 -3.31
CA PHE A 28 1.01 -0.37 -2.40
C PHE A 28 1.61 -1.59 -3.10
N CYS A 29 1.06 -1.98 -4.25
CA CYS A 29 1.55 -3.11 -5.03
C CYS A 29 3.02 -2.94 -5.42
N ASN A 30 3.40 -1.76 -5.92
CA ASN A 30 4.78 -1.48 -6.34
C ASN A 30 5.80 -1.63 -5.20
N LYS A 31 5.39 -1.32 -3.96
CA LYS A 31 6.30 -1.29 -2.80
C LYS A 31 6.35 -2.60 -2.03
N PHE A 32 5.21 -3.25 -1.83
CA PHE A 32 5.07 -4.30 -0.83
C PHE A 32 4.63 -5.66 -1.41
N VAL A 33 3.97 -5.67 -2.56
CA VAL A 33 3.39 -6.91 -3.12
C VAL A 33 4.34 -7.50 -4.17
N LYS A 34 4.68 -8.79 -4.02
CA LYS A 34 5.53 -9.52 -4.97
C LYS A 34 4.75 -10.14 -6.13
N GLU A 35 3.46 -10.37 -5.93
CA GLU A 35 2.57 -11.06 -6.86
C GLU A 35 1.70 -10.08 -7.66
N SER A 36 1.11 -10.56 -8.75
CA SER A 36 0.15 -9.76 -9.52
C SER A 36 -1.16 -9.60 -8.74
N TRP A 37 -1.58 -8.36 -8.52
CA TRP A 37 -2.88 -8.06 -7.89
C TRP A 37 -3.65 -6.98 -8.66
N PRO A 38 -4.19 -7.30 -9.85
CA PRO A 38 -4.79 -6.32 -10.76
C PRO A 38 -5.96 -5.55 -10.13
N GLN A 39 -6.78 -6.23 -9.32
CA GLN A 39 -7.95 -5.65 -8.68
C GLN A 39 -7.57 -4.49 -7.76
N LEU A 40 -6.44 -4.60 -7.04
CA LEU A 40 -5.91 -3.52 -6.23
C LEU A 40 -5.15 -2.49 -7.08
N PHE A 41 -4.27 -2.96 -7.97
CA PHE A 41 -3.40 -2.11 -8.79
C PHE A 41 -4.18 -1.10 -9.65
N TYR A 42 -5.28 -1.53 -10.25
CA TYR A 42 -6.12 -0.69 -11.12
C TYR A 42 -7.31 -0.07 -10.39
N SER A 43 -7.49 -0.31 -9.08
CA SER A 43 -8.59 0.29 -8.31
C SER A 43 -8.50 1.81 -8.31
N THR A 44 -9.58 2.47 -8.72
CA THR A 44 -9.74 3.94 -8.66
C THR A 44 -10.45 4.39 -7.38
N ASP A 45 -10.98 3.46 -6.59
CA ASP A 45 -11.65 3.74 -5.32
C ASP A 45 -10.65 3.56 -4.17
N ASP A 46 -10.33 4.67 -3.51
CA ASP A 46 -9.41 4.70 -2.37
C ASP A 46 -9.96 3.96 -1.15
N ASN A 47 -11.27 3.97 -0.91
CA ASN A 47 -11.87 3.26 0.23
C ASN A 47 -11.82 1.75 0.01
N LYS A 48 -12.13 1.29 -1.20
CA LYS A 48 -11.95 -0.11 -1.59
C LYS A 48 -10.49 -0.54 -1.47
N SER A 49 -9.56 0.32 -1.92
CA SER A 49 -8.12 0.05 -1.82
C SER A 49 -7.67 -0.09 -0.37
N LYS A 50 -8.13 0.79 0.54
CA LYS A 50 -7.82 0.71 1.97
C LYS A 50 -8.29 -0.60 2.58
N GLN A 51 -9.51 -1.04 2.27
CA GLN A 51 -10.05 -2.31 2.78
C GLN A 51 -9.20 -3.50 2.33
N MET A 52 -8.89 -3.59 1.04
CA MET A 52 -8.06 -4.66 0.48
C MET A 52 -6.65 -4.66 1.08
N ILE A 53 -6.04 -3.48 1.26
CA ILE A 53 -4.73 -3.33 1.88
C ILE A 53 -4.77 -3.75 3.35
N GLN A 54 -5.81 -3.35 4.09
CA GLN A 54 -5.97 -3.74 5.49
C GLN A 54 -6.10 -5.26 5.64
N GLU A 55 -6.93 -5.89 4.82
CA GLU A 55 -7.09 -7.35 4.79
C GLU A 55 -5.77 -8.05 4.48
N TRP A 56 -4.99 -7.53 3.54
CA TRP A 56 -3.67 -8.06 3.22
C TRP A 56 -2.70 -7.91 4.39
N LEU A 57 -2.65 -6.73 5.02
CA LEU A 57 -1.76 -6.49 6.17
C LEU A 57 -2.10 -7.44 7.32
N ILE A 58 -3.39 -7.68 7.61
CA ILE A 58 -3.82 -8.66 8.61
C ILE A 58 -3.43 -10.09 8.19
N ARG A 59 -3.70 -10.47 6.94
CA ARG A 59 -3.44 -11.82 6.44
C ARG A 59 -1.96 -12.23 6.54
N TYR A 60 -1.06 -11.26 6.37
CA TYR A 60 0.38 -11.48 6.43
C TYR A 60 1.01 -10.98 7.76
N CYS A 61 0.19 -10.74 8.79
CA CYS A 61 0.63 -10.36 10.15
C CYS A 61 1.46 -9.06 10.21
N TYR A 62 1.16 -8.10 9.34
CA TYR A 62 1.76 -6.77 9.28
C TYR A 62 0.86 -5.72 9.92
N GLU A 63 0.23 -6.00 11.07
CA GLU A 63 -0.74 -5.08 11.70
C GLU A 63 -0.08 -3.90 12.41
N THR A 64 1.13 -4.11 12.93
CA THR A 64 1.90 -3.10 13.67
C THR A 64 2.87 -2.34 12.77
N ASP A 65 3.52 -3.05 11.85
CA ASP A 65 4.60 -2.54 11.02
C ASP A 65 4.36 -2.84 9.54
N LEU A 66 4.81 -1.95 8.67
CA LEU A 66 4.76 -2.19 7.23
C LEU A 66 5.84 -3.20 6.82
N PRO A 67 5.61 -3.99 5.76
CA PRO A 67 6.65 -4.84 5.19
C PRO A 67 7.85 -3.99 4.80
N GLN A 68 9.06 -4.54 4.93
CA GLN A 68 10.26 -3.84 4.52
C GLN A 68 10.14 -3.46 3.04
N LEU A 69 10.32 -2.17 2.76
CA LEU A 69 10.31 -1.63 1.40
C LEU A 69 11.32 -2.42 0.57
N LYS A 70 10.97 -2.74 -0.68
CA LYS A 70 12.01 -3.06 -1.66
C LYS A 70 12.97 -1.86 -1.68
N ASN A 71 14.15 -2.01 -1.08
CA ASN A 71 15.30 -1.28 -1.57
C ASN A 71 15.37 -1.67 -3.04
N LYS A 72 15.16 -0.71 -3.94
CA LYS A 72 15.69 -0.86 -5.28
C LYS A 72 17.19 -0.91 -5.07
N ASP A 73 17.73 -2.11 -4.95
CA ASP A 73 19.16 -2.31 -5.13
C ASP A 73 19.49 -1.71 -6.49
N LEU A 74 20.19 -0.57 -6.42
CA LEU A 74 21.00 0.10 -7.44
C LEU A 74 20.52 0.02 -8.91
#